data_AF-A0A4P7N924-F1
#
_entry.id   AF-A0A4P7N924-F1
#
_cell.length_a   1.000
_cell.length_b   1.000
_cell.length_c   1.000
_cell.angle_alpha   90.00
_cell.angle_beta   90.00
_cell.angle_gamma   90.00
#
_symmetry.space_group_name_H-M   'P 1'
#
loop_
_entity.id
_entity.type
_entity.pdbx_description
1 polymer ?
#
loop_
_entity_poly.entity_id
_entity_poly.type
_entity_poly.pdbx_seq_one_letter_code
_entity_poly.pdbx_strand_id
1 'polypeptide(L)' 'MDNFSTMKDELRNEYNFWREIQSPSQRNCQVGEESKPRSDTPGDHD' A
#
# COMPACT_ATOMS: atom_id res chain seq x y z
N MET A 1 -0.88 14.24 27.81
CA MET A 1 -0.63 14.47 26.36
C MET A 1 -1.23 13.27 25.65
N ASP A 2 -2.56 13.17 25.75
CA ASP A 2 -3.31 11.91 25.58
C ASP A 2 -3.91 11.77 24.17
N ASN A 3 -3.92 12.90 23.44
CA ASN A 3 -4.44 13.01 22.08
C ASN A 3 -3.73 12.07 21.09
N PHE A 4 -2.43 11.83 21.29
CA PHE A 4 -1.67 10.92 20.43
C PHE A 4 -2.07 9.45 20.65
N SER A 5 -2.37 9.06 21.89
CA SER A 5 -2.82 7.70 22.20
C SER A 5 -4.20 7.44 21.60
N THR A 6 -5.13 8.38 21.76
CA THR A 6 -6.48 8.29 21.19
C THR A 6 -6.45 8.17 19.67
N MET A 7 -5.69 9.04 18.99
CA MET A 7 -5.59 9.03 17.52
C MET A 7 -5.01 7.72 16.99
N LYS A 8 -4.04 7.13 17.70
CA LYS A 8 -3.45 5.84 17.33
C LYS A 8 -4.47 4.70 17.43
N ASP A 9 -5.31 4.72 18.47
CA ASP A 9 -6.33 3.70 18.66
C ASP A 9 -7.47 3.83 17.63
N GLU A 10 -7.85 5.07 17.28
CA GLU A 10 -8.80 5.34 16.19
C GLU A 10 -8.29 4.81 14.84
N LEU A 11 -7.05 5.14 14.47
CA LEU A 11 -6.43 4.67 13.23
C LEU A 11 -6.30 3.14 13.17
N ARG A 12 -5.98 2.52 14.32
CA ARG A 12 -5.91 1.05 14.42
C ARG A 12 -7.28 0.42 14.22
N ASN A 13 -8.33 0.98 14.81
CA ASN A 13 -9.69 0.49 14.66
C ASN A 13 -10.19 0.64 13.21
N GLU A 14 -9.95 1.79 12.59
CA GLU A 14 -10.31 2.04 11.21
C GLU A 14 -9.63 1.04 10.26
N TYR A 15 -8.32 0.82 10.43
CA TYR A 15 -7.59 -0.16 9.64
C TYR A 15 -8.14 -1.59 9.80
N ASN A 16 -8.50 -2.00 11.02
CA ASN A 16 -9.09 -3.32 11.26
C ASN A 16 -10.46 -3.46 10.59
N PHE A 17 -11.31 -2.42 10.68
CA PHE A 17 -12.61 -2.39 10.00
C PHE A 17 -12.45 -2.60 8.49
N TRP A 18 -11.59 -1.80 7.84
CA TRP A 18 -11.35 -1.91 6.40
C TRP A 18 -10.76 -3.26 6.00
N ARG A 19 -9.88 -3.84 6.83
CA ARG A 19 -9.34 -5.19 6.61
C ARG A 19 -10.42 -6.27 6.64
N GLU A 20 -11.40 -6.16 7.53
CA GLU A 20 -12.49 -7.14 7.66
C GLU A 20 -13.44 -7.10 6.46
N ILE A 21 -13.72 -5.91 5.91
CA ILE A 21 -14.64 -5.75 4.77
C ILE A 21 -13.96 -5.88 3.40
N GLN A 22 -12.62 -5.83 3.34
CA GLN A 22 -11.88 -5.97 2.10
C GLN A 22 -12.06 -7.39 1.55
N SER A 23 -12.52 -7.49 0.30
CA SER A 23 -12.71 -8.80 -0.33
C SER A 23 -11.36 -9.50 -0.51
N PRO A 24 -11.32 -10.85 -0.48
CA PRO A 24 -10.09 -11.60 -0.75
C PRO A 24 -9.43 -11.23 -2.08
N SER A 25 -10.22 -10.84 -3.09
CA SER A 25 -9.71 -10.37 -4.40
C SER A 25 -9.04 -9.00 -4.32
N GLN A 26 -9.53 -8.07 -3.49
CA GLN A 26 -8.90 -6.76 -3.28
C GLN A 26 -7.61 -6.85 -2.47
N ARG A 27 -7.51 -7.79 -1.53
CA ARG A 27 -6.26 -8.09 -0.81
C ARG A 27 -5.12 -8.53 -1.74
N ASN A 28 -5.46 -9.15 -2.87
CA ASN A 28 -4.50 -9.76 -3.79
C ASN A 28 -4.06 -8.82 -4.93
N CYS A 29 -4.63 -7.61 -5.03
CA CYS A 29 -4.29 -6.62 -6.07
C CYS A 29 -3.12 -5.70 -5.69
N GLN A 30 -2.57 -5.77 -4.46
CA GLN A 30 -1.53 -4.84 -3.99
C GLN A 30 -0.08 -5.34 -4.11
N VAL A 31 0.18 -6.54 -4.62
CA VAL A 31 1.57 -7.03 -4.83
C VAL A 31 1.63 -7.83 -6.14
N GLY A 32 1.37 -7.17 -7.26
CA GLY A 32 1.23 -7.86 -8.56
C GLY A 32 1.74 -7.10 -9.78
N GLU A 33 2.07 -5.82 -9.68
CA GLU A 33 2.73 -5.07 -10.76
C GLU A 33 3.74 -4.08 -10.15
N GLU A 34 4.79 -4.61 -9.52
CA GLU A 34 6.07 -3.91 -9.62
C GLU A 34 6.49 -4.06 -11.08
N SER A 35 6.06 -3.11 -11.90
CA SER A 35 6.55 -2.92 -13.25
C SER A 35 8.07 -2.95 -13.15
N LYS A 36 8.70 -4.02 -13.65
CA LYS A 36 10.16 -4.08 -13.81
C LYS A 36 10.60 -2.71 -14.30
N PRO A 37 11.59 -2.06 -13.66
CA PRO A 37 12.11 -0.80 -14.18
C PRO A 37 12.45 -1.03 -15.65
N ARG A 38 11.85 -0.22 -16.52
CA ARG A 38 12.12 -0.26 -17.95
C ARG A 38 13.63 -0.07 -18.07
N SER A 39 14.34 -1.13 -18.48
CA SER A 39 15.77 -1.04 -18.74
C SER A 39 15.95 -0.13 -19.94
N ASP A 40 16.01 1.17 -19.71
CA ASP A 40 16.57 2.13 -20.65
C ASP A 40 18.05 1.80 -20.77
N THR A 41 18.38 0.87 -21.67
CA THR A 41 19.72 0.83 -22.26
C THR A 41 19.94 2.19 -22.91
N PRO A 42 20.98 2.96 -22.52
CA PRO A 42 21.36 4.14 -23.27
C PRO A 42 21.92 3.63 -24.58
N GLY A 43 21.10 3.66 -25.64
CA GLY A 43 21.58 3.51 -27.00
C GLY A 43 22.44 4.73 -27.33
N ASP A 44 23.73 4.47 -27.57
CA ASP A 44 24.65 5.29 -28.34
C ASP A 44 23.95 6.29 -29.27
N HIS A 45 24.19 7.58 -29.04
CA HIS A 45 23.99 8.61 -30.05
C HIS A 45 25.37 8.84 -30.69
N ASP A 46 25.55 8.33 -31.91
CA ASP A 46 26.64 8.70 -32.84
C ASP A 46 26.28 10.02 -33.56
#